data_AF-A0A432HWA1-F1
#
_entry.id   AF-A0A432HWA1-F1
#
_cell.length_a   1.000
_cell.length_b   1.000
_cell.length_c   1.000
_cell.angle_alpha   90.00
_cell.angle_beta   90.00
_cell.angle_gamma   90.00
#
_symmetry.space_group_name_H-M   'P 1'
#
loop_
_entity.id
_entity.type
_entity.pdbx_description
1 polymer ?
#
loop_
_entity_poly.entity_id
_entity_poly.type
_entity_poly.pdbx_seq_one_letter_code
_entity_poly.pdbx_strand_id
1 'polypeptide(L)' 'MDNIGRRMVEIAEATVGSMSAKEVHEKQEAGEPIVILDVREPDEWEQGVIEGAVLLSRGRIESRLEELVPDKDAMIVTH' A
#
# COMPACT_ATOMS: atom_id res chain seq x y z
N MET A 1 9.96 -23.83 16.63
CA MET A 1 9.84 -23.69 15.16
C MET A 1 9.84 -22.21 14.88
N ASP A 2 10.77 -21.72 14.07
CA ASP A 2 10.79 -20.31 13.67
C ASP A 2 9.51 -19.99 12.90
N ASN A 3 8.88 -18.86 13.22
CA ASN A 3 7.66 -18.42 12.55
C ASN A 3 8.04 -17.84 11.18
N ILE A 4 7.84 -18.61 10.11
CA ILE A 4 8.11 -18.22 8.72
C ILE A 4 7.44 -16.87 8.39
N GLY A 5 6.22 -16.64 8.89
CA GLY A 5 5.50 -15.38 8.71
C GLY A 5 6.26 -14.17 9.25
N ARG A 6 6.77 -14.26 10.48
CA ARG A 6 7.57 -13.18 11.08
C ARG A 6 8.83 -12.89 10.27
N ARG A 7 9.53 -13.93 9.84
CA ARG A 7 10.76 -13.79 9.05
C ARG A 7 10.50 -13.14 7.70
N MET A 8 9.36 -13.42 7.06
CA MET A 8 8.98 -12.75 5.81
C MET A 8 8.73 -11.25 6.02
N VAL A 9 8.09 -10.88 7.13
CA VAL A 9 7.88 -9.46 7.49
C VAL A 9 9.21 -8.75 7.73
N GLU A 10 10.12 -9.35 8.52
CA GLU A 10 11.45 -8.78 8.78
C GLU A 10 12.25 -8.54 7.49
N ILE A 11 12.17 -9.47 6.53
CA ILE A 11 12.83 -9.32 5.22
C ILE A 11 12.17 -8.19 4.43
N ALA A 12 10.84 -8.12 4.41
CA ALA A 12 10.11 -7.07 3.70
C ALA A 12 10.44 -5.68 4.26
N GLU A 13 10.42 -5.51 5.58
CA GLU A 13 10.78 -4.26 6.26
C GLU A 13 12.22 -3.81 5.97
N ALA A 14 13.14 -4.76 5.77
CA ALA A 14 14.53 -4.47 5.44
C ALA A 14 14.77 -4.16 3.94
N THR A 15 13.83 -4.48 3.06
CA THR A 15 14.02 -4.41 1.59
C THR A 15 13.07 -3.45 0.89
N VAL A 16 11.92 -3.14 1.48
CA VAL A 16 10.91 -2.23 0.95
C VAL A 16 11.01 -0.90 1.68
N GLY A 17 11.04 0.20 0.93
CA GLY A 17 11.02 1.54 1.53
C GLY A 17 9.73 1.80 2.30
N SER A 18 9.83 2.50 3.41
CA SER A 18 8.68 2.94 4.21
C SER A 18 8.65 4.45 4.35
N MET A 19 7.45 4.98 4.57
CA MET A 19 7.19 6.39 4.82
C MET A 19 6.25 6.53 5.99
N SER A 20 6.39 7.60 6.76
CA SER A 20 5.42 7.94 7.79
C SER A 20 4.12 8.47 7.18
N ALA A 21 3.00 8.30 7.89
CA ALA A 21 1.72 8.86 7.47
C ALA A 21 1.79 10.39 7.25
N LYS A 22 2.63 11.08 8.01
CA LYS A 22 2.87 12.52 7.85
C LYS A 22 3.53 12.83 6.50
N GLU A 23 4.59 12.12 6.13
CA GLU A 23 5.27 12.33 4.84
C GLU A 23 4.34 12.02 3.66
N VAL A 24 3.54 10.95 3.76
CA VAL A 24 2.53 10.62 2.74
C VAL A 24 1.52 11.75 2.58
N HIS A 25 0.99 12.27 3.69
CA HIS A 25 0.04 13.39 3.67
C HIS A 25 0.66 14.66 3.08
N GLU A 26 1.91 15.01 3.45
CA GLU A 26 2.62 16.17 2.88
C GLU A 26 2.81 16.03 1.36
N LYS A 27 3.07 14.81 0.85
CA LYS A 27 3.12 14.55 -0.59
C LYS A 27 1.78 14.71 -1.29
N GLN A 28 0.68 14.25 -0.67
CA GLN A 28 -0.67 14.45 -1.19
C GLN A 28 -1.00 15.94 -1.31
N GLU A 29 -0.75 16.71 -0.25
CA GLU A 29 -1.00 18.17 -0.23
C GLU A 29 -0.15 18.92 -1.26
N ALA A 30 1.07 18.43 -1.52
CA ALA A 30 1.95 18.97 -2.55
C ALA A 30 1.54 18.58 -3.98
N GLY A 31 0.54 17.70 -4.16
CA GLY A 31 0.11 17.20 -5.45
C GLY A 31 1.13 16.28 -6.14
N GLU A 32 2.01 15.64 -5.36
CA GLU A 32 2.96 14.66 -5.91
C GLU A 32 2.21 13.42 -6.43
N PRO A 33 2.69 12.80 -7.53
CA PRO A 33 2.04 11.64 -8.12
C PRO A 33 2.30 10.38 -7.27
N ILE A 34 1.50 10.18 -6.23
CA ILE A 34 1.51 9.00 -5.38
C ILE A 34 0.20 8.21 -5.50
N VAL A 35 0.29 6.88 -5.46
CA VAL A 35 -0.87 5.98 -5.38
C VAL A 35 -0.93 5.42 -3.97
N ILE A 36 -1.99 5.74 -3.23
CA ILE A 36 -2.26 5.10 -1.94
C ILE A 36 -3.11 3.86 -2.21
N LEU A 37 -2.52 2.68 -2.00
CA LEU A 37 -3.17 1.40 -2.21
C LEU A 37 -3.57 0.80 -0.85
N ASP A 38 -4.86 0.75 -0.57
CA ASP A 38 -5.36 0.11 0.65
C ASP A 38 -5.45 -1.40 0.43
N VAL A 39 -4.68 -2.16 1.20
CA VAL A 39 -4.61 -3.62 1.05
C VAL A 39 -5.45 -4.37 2.09
N ARG A 40 -6.23 -3.64 2.89
CA ARG A 40 -7.16 -4.18 3.88
C ARG A 40 -8.36 -4.86 3.23
N GLU A 41 -9.17 -5.50 4.05
CA GLU A 41 -10.42 -6.11 3.60
C GLU A 41 -11.54 -5.05 3.46
N PRO A 42 -12.56 -5.28 2.60
CA PRO A 42 -13.60 -4.28 2.31
C PRO A 42 -14.38 -3.80 3.54
N ASP A 43 -14.57 -4.65 4.54
CA ASP A 43 -15.26 -4.30 5.79
C ASP A 43 -14.44 -3.35 6.68
N GLU A 44 -13.10 -3.40 6.61
CA GLU A 44 -12.22 -2.43 7.27
C GLU A 44 -12.22 -1.09 6.52
N TRP A 45 -12.27 -1.13 5.19
CA TRP A 45 -12.38 0.07 4.35
C TRP A 45 -13.66 0.85 4.62
N GLU A 46 -14.79 0.16 4.77
CA GLU A 46 -16.09 0.77 5.09
C GLU A 46 -16.10 1.52 6.44
N GLN A 47 -15.19 1.17 7.35
CA GLN A 47 -15.06 1.84 8.66
C GLN A 47 -14.25 3.15 8.60
N GLY A 48 -13.55 3.41 7.50
CA GLY A 48 -12.75 4.62 7.33
C GLY A 48 -11.62 4.43 6.32
N VAL A 49 -11.36 5.47 5.55
CA VAL A 49 -10.46 5.45 4.40
C VAL A 49 -9.66 6.73 4.28
N ILE A 50 -8.44 6.63 3.76
CA ILE A 50 -7.63 7.79 3.35
C ILE A 50 -8.20 8.37 2.05
N GLU A 51 -8.43 9.68 2.02
CA GLU A 51 -8.93 10.35 0.81
C GLU A 51 -7.98 10.13 -0.39
N GLY A 52 -8.56 9.74 -1.53
CA GLY A 52 -7.82 9.43 -2.75
C GLY A 52 -7.20 8.03 -2.80
N ALA A 53 -7.34 7.21 -1.76
CA ALA A 53 -6.88 5.82 -1.79
C ALA A 53 -7.68 4.95 -2.77
N VAL A 54 -7.06 3.85 -3.21
CA VAL A 54 -7.67 2.80 -4.03
C VAL A 54 -7.65 1.50 -3.25
N LEU A 55 -8.82 0.86 -3.07
CA LEU A 55 -8.92 -0.44 -2.41
C LEU A 55 -8.49 -1.59 -3.34
N LEU A 56 -7.49 -2.36 -2.93
CA LEU A 56 -7.11 -3.63 -3.53
C LEU A 56 -6.60 -4.58 -2.45
N SER A 57 -7.51 -5.38 -1.88
CA SER A 57 -7.20 -6.33 -0.80
C SER A 57 -6.03 -7.24 -1.18
N ARG A 58 -5.16 -7.51 -0.19
CA ARG A 58 -3.87 -8.19 -0.37
C ARG A 58 -3.92 -9.41 -1.30
N GLY A 59 -4.89 -10.29 -1.11
CA GLY A 59 -5.01 -11.54 -1.89
C GLY A 59 -5.37 -11.37 -3.37
N ARG A 60 -5.59 -10.15 -3.84
CA ARG A 60 -5.93 -9.84 -5.24
C ARG A 60 -4.83 -9.07 -5.97
N ILE A 61 -3.81 -8.58 -5.27
CA ILE A 61 -2.79 -7.67 -5.82
C ILE A 61 -2.17 -8.25 -7.08
N GLU A 62 -1.68 -9.48 -7.02
CA GLU A 62 -0.95 -10.14 -8.11
C GLU A 62 -1.80 -10.31 -9.38
N SER A 63 -3.12 -10.36 -9.23
CA SER A 63 -4.05 -10.58 -10.35
C SER A 63 -4.63 -9.30 -10.95
N ARG A 64 -4.56 -8.16 -10.24
CA ARG A 64 -5.31 -6.94 -10.61
C ARG A 64 -4.50 -5.65 -10.55
N LEU A 65 -3.31 -5.65 -9.96
CA LEU A 65 -2.54 -4.42 -9.80
C LEU A 65 -2.26 -3.74 -11.14
N GLU A 66 -1.85 -4.51 -12.16
CA GLU A 66 -1.52 -3.96 -13.49
C GLU A 66 -2.74 -3.34 -14.20
N GLU A 67 -3.97 -3.73 -13.84
CA GLU A 67 -5.19 -3.11 -14.37
C GLU A 67 -5.44 -1.72 -13.75
N LEU A 68 -5.07 -1.54 -12.47
CA LEU A 68 -5.33 -0.33 -11.69
C LEU A 68 -4.17 0.67 -11.77
N VAL A 69 -2.94 0.16 -11.75
CA VAL A 69 -1.69 0.93 -11.80
C VAL A 69 -0.82 0.33 -12.90
N PRO A 70 -1.08 0.66 -14.17
CA PRO A 70 -0.33 0.10 -15.31
C PRO A 70 1.09 0.65 -15.42
N ASP A 71 1.33 1.83 -14.85
CA ASP A 71 2.66 2.43 -14.80
C ASP A 71 3.54 1.72 -13.76
N LYS A 72 4.61 1.08 -14.23
CA LYS A 72 5.55 0.32 -13.38
C LYS A 72 6.48 1.21 -12.57
N ASP A 73 6.58 2.48 -12.91
CA ASP A 73 7.39 3.47 -12.19
C ASP A 73 6.56 4.29 -11.19
N ALA A 74 5.24 4.02 -11.08
CA ALA A 74 4.38 4.70 -10.14
C ALA A 74 4.82 4.49 -8.68
N MET A 75 4.86 5.57 -7.90
CA MET A 75 5.11 5.49 -6.47
C MET A 75 3.86 4.96 -5.76
N ILE A 76 3.89 3.70 -5.35
CA ILE A 76 2.81 3.05 -4.60
C ILE A 76 3.17 3.05 -3.11
N VAL A 77 2.24 3.52 -2.28
CA VAL A 77 2.29 3.41 -0.82
C VAL A 77 1.15 2.53 -0.37
N THR A 78 1.46 1.40 0.28
CA THR A 78 0.45 0.49 0.83
C THR A 78 0.18 0.78 2.30
N HIS A 79 -1.07 0.65 2.74
CA HIS A 79 -1.42 0.53 4.17
C HIS A 79 -2.47 -0.55 4.39
#